data_AF-A0A0B7MCS8-F1
#
_entry.id   AF-A0A0B7MCS8-F1
#
_cell.length_a   1.000
_cell.length_b   1.000
_cell.length_c   1.000
_cell.angle_alpha   90.00
_cell.angle_beta   90.00
_cell.angle_gamma   90.00
#
_symmetry.space_group_name_H-M   'P 1'
#
loop_
_entity.id
_entity.type
_entity.pdbx_description
1 polymer ?
#
loop_
_entity_poly.entity_id
_entity_poly.type
_entity_poly.pdbx_seq_one_letter_code
_entity_poly.pdbx_strand_id
1 'polypeptide(L)'
;MRKRQSNEACIKLIRNRQGDKNNYNIPSKLLHRKLANELICRKKQTKEPKDPDEPGGPPHPGGTHPEQGSKTAKPTNKGKLLLDATCAPADIRYPTDLSLLNEAREKTEKIIDTLYHTGLGLKRKPRTYRQNARRDYLKIAKQKKPRGKAIRKAIGKQLSYLCRNLKTIDSLLNLEGHGNLSTRQSRELATIRTLYSQQREM
;
A
#
# COMPACT_ATOMS: atom_id res chain seq x y z
N MET A 1 68.84 0.35 21.94
CA MET A 1 67.90 1.50 21.98
C MET A 1 66.69 1.38 21.02
N ARG A 2 66.29 0.20 20.54
CA ARG A 2 65.21 0.04 19.54
C ARG A 2 64.11 -1.00 19.88
N LYS A 3 63.99 -1.41 21.15
CA LYS A 3 62.96 -2.37 21.61
C LYS A 3 61.95 -1.81 22.65
N ARG A 4 62.05 -0.51 23.00
CA ARG A 4 61.06 0.18 23.86
C ARG A 4 60.01 0.98 23.07
N GLN A 5 60.30 1.33 21.82
CA GLN A 5 59.35 2.09 20.96
C GLN A 5 58.27 1.23 20.30
N SER A 6 58.41 -0.10 20.24
CA SER A 6 57.38 -0.99 19.65
C SER A 6 56.24 -1.32 20.61
N ASN A 7 56.46 -1.29 21.93
CA ASN A 7 55.43 -1.65 22.91
C ASN A 7 54.54 -0.46 23.33
N GLU A 8 55.02 0.78 23.26
CA GLU A 8 54.15 1.96 23.47
C GLU A 8 53.20 2.21 22.30
N ALA A 9 53.58 1.81 21.07
CA ALA A 9 52.72 1.88 19.89
C ALA A 9 51.55 0.87 19.94
N CYS A 10 51.77 -0.33 20.50
CA CYS A 10 50.70 -1.31 20.70
C CYS A 10 49.73 -0.93 21.84
N ILE A 11 50.20 -0.31 22.92
CA ILE A 11 49.33 0.11 24.03
C ILE A 11 48.47 1.35 23.67
N LYS A 12 48.98 2.25 22.81
CA LYS A 12 48.17 3.36 22.25
C LYS A 12 47.10 2.91 21.26
N LEU A 13 47.27 1.76 20.61
CA LEU A 13 46.29 1.19 19.68
C LEU A 13 45.12 0.47 20.39
N ILE A 14 45.28 0.09 21.65
CA ILE A 14 44.23 -0.57 22.45
C ILE A 14 43.40 0.46 23.24
N ARG A 15 43.93 1.65 23.57
CA ARG A 15 43.20 2.68 24.34
C ARG A 15 42.37 3.68 23.53
N ASN A 16 42.45 3.69 22.19
CA ASN A 16 41.73 4.65 21.34
C ASN A 16 40.77 4.00 20.32
N ARG A 17 40.15 2.87 20.65
CA ARG A 17 38.99 2.36 19.89
C ARG A 17 37.86 1.79 20.74
N GLN A 18 37.84 2.09 22.04
CA GLN A 18 36.63 2.10 22.84
C GLN A 18 36.22 3.56 23.05
N GLY A 19 35.53 4.13 22.07
CA GLY A 19 35.21 5.54 22.09
C GLY A 19 34.14 5.96 21.11
N ASP A 20 33.19 5.08 20.78
CA ASP A 20 31.93 5.46 20.15
C ASP A 20 30.80 4.61 20.74
N LYS A 21 30.58 4.76 22.05
CA LYS A 21 29.27 4.51 22.62
C LYS A 21 28.38 5.61 22.06
N ASN A 22 27.77 5.33 20.91
CA ASN A 22 26.71 6.14 20.35
C ASN A 22 25.70 6.47 21.46
N ASN A 23 25.76 7.71 21.92
CA ASN A 23 24.76 8.34 22.75
C ASN A 23 23.51 8.56 21.88
N TYR A 24 22.79 7.47 21.61
CA TYR A 24 21.43 7.58 21.12
C TYR A 24 20.56 7.99 22.31
N ASN A 25 20.39 9.31 22.48
CA ASN A 25 19.32 9.87 23.28
C ASN A 25 17.99 9.49 22.61
N ILE A 26 17.51 8.28 22.91
CA ILE A 26 16.21 7.78 22.48
C ILE A 26 15.17 8.60 23.24
N PRO A 27 14.30 9.37 22.57
CA PRO A 27 13.30 10.17 23.26
C PRO A 27 12.43 9.27 24.15
N SER A 28 12.26 9.65 25.42
CA SER A 28 11.53 8.88 26.47
C SER A 28 10.19 8.27 26.00
N LYS A 29 9.48 8.94 25.07
CA LYS A 29 8.24 8.44 24.45
C LYS A 29 8.41 7.14 23.66
N LEU A 30 9.58 6.87 23.10
CA LEU A 30 9.87 5.65 22.33
C LEU A 30 10.20 4.47 23.24
N LEU A 31 10.82 4.72 24.40
CA LEU A 31 11.05 3.71 25.44
C LEU A 31 9.72 3.27 26.08
N HIS A 32 8.83 4.20 26.41
CA HIS A 32 7.51 3.86 26.95
C HIS A 32 6.66 3.01 25.98
N ARG A 33 6.74 3.28 24.67
CA ARG A 33 6.00 2.49 23.66
C ARG A 33 6.57 1.08 23.48
N LYS A 34 7.90 0.91 23.59
CA LYS A 34 8.55 -0.41 23.51
C LYS A 34 8.20 -1.26 24.74
N LEU A 35 8.26 -0.69 25.94
CA LEU A 35 7.90 -1.36 27.19
C LEU A 35 6.42 -1.76 27.23
N ALA A 36 5.51 -0.92 26.73
CA ALA A 36 4.08 -1.24 26.67
C ALA A 36 3.79 -2.46 25.78
N ASN A 37 4.44 -2.55 24.61
CA ASN A 37 4.25 -3.68 23.70
C ASN A 37 4.82 -4.98 24.29
N GLU A 38 5.95 -4.91 24.98
CA GLU A 38 6.60 -6.06 25.62
C GLU A 38 5.77 -6.61 26.79
N LEU A 39 5.15 -5.74 27.59
CA LEU A 39 4.23 -6.12 28.67
C LEU A 39 2.93 -6.76 28.17
N ILE A 40 2.41 -6.29 27.03
CA ILE A 40 1.22 -6.88 26.38
C ILE A 40 1.53 -8.29 25.84
N CYS A 41 2.73 -8.50 25.29
CA CYS A 41 3.18 -9.82 24.82
C CYS A 41 3.38 -10.80 25.98
N ARG A 42 3.94 -10.37 27.12
CA ARG A 42 4.14 -11.24 28.30
C ARG A 42 2.84 -11.62 29.02
N LYS A 43 1.85 -10.72 29.12
CA LYS A 43 0.53 -11.03 29.72
C LYS A 43 -0.29 -12.07 28.93
N LYS A 44 0.04 -12.31 27.66
CA LYS A 44 -0.62 -13.36 26.87
C LYS A 44 -0.09 -14.78 27.16
N GLN A 45 1.05 -14.92 27.84
CA GLN A 45 1.67 -16.22 28.13
C GLN A 45 1.31 -16.80 29.52
N THR A 46 0.72 -16.02 30.42
CA THR A 46 0.38 -16.45 31.81
C THR A 46 -1.11 -16.71 32.06
N LYS A 47 -1.88 -17.18 31.07
CA LYS A 47 -3.18 -17.81 31.36
C LYS A 47 -2.95 -19.31 31.60
N GLU A 48 -2.79 -19.66 32.87
CA GLU A 48 -2.86 -21.04 33.39
C GLU A 48 -4.20 -21.71 33.00
N PRO A 49 -4.23 -23.04 32.80
CA PRO A 49 -5.41 -23.79 32.38
C PRO A 49 -6.37 -23.99 33.57
N LYS A 50 -7.68 -23.90 33.33
CA LYS A 50 -8.71 -24.28 34.31
C LYS A 50 -9.53 -25.45 33.74
N ASP A 51 -9.43 -26.59 34.40
CA ASP A 51 -10.23 -27.79 34.20
C ASP A 51 -11.53 -27.77 35.07
N PRO A 52 -12.52 -28.66 34.80
CA PRO A 52 -13.96 -28.37 34.86
C PRO A 52 -14.71 -28.95 36.09
N ASP A 53 -15.99 -28.54 36.24
CA ASP A 53 -17.16 -29.09 37.00
C ASP A 53 -17.91 -27.90 37.65
N GLU A 54 -19.24 -27.64 37.58
CA GLU A 54 -20.47 -28.46 37.57
C GLU A 54 -21.69 -27.60 37.06
N PRO A 55 -22.93 -28.13 36.91
CA PRO A 55 -23.96 -27.70 35.95
C PRO A 55 -25.06 -26.75 36.47
N GLY A 56 -25.79 -26.08 35.55
CA GLY A 56 -27.14 -25.60 35.83
C GLY A 56 -27.69 -24.46 34.94
N GLY A 57 -28.83 -24.72 34.28
CA GLY A 57 -29.80 -23.69 33.87
C GLY A 57 -30.11 -23.57 32.37
N PRO A 58 -31.34 -23.86 31.89
CA PRO A 58 -31.71 -23.75 30.48
C PRO A 58 -32.29 -22.36 30.13
N PRO A 59 -32.20 -21.93 28.86
CA PRO A 59 -33.18 -20.98 28.34
C PRO A 59 -33.92 -21.48 27.09
N HIS A 60 -35.19 -21.09 27.04
CA HIS A 60 -36.25 -21.41 26.09
C HIS A 60 -35.98 -21.11 24.59
N PRO A 61 -36.75 -21.72 23.67
CA PRO A 61 -36.59 -21.62 22.22
C PRO A 61 -37.45 -20.50 21.60
N GLY A 62 -37.01 -19.91 20.50
CA GLY A 62 -37.82 -18.98 19.73
C GLY A 62 -37.32 -18.72 18.30
N GLY A 63 -38.05 -19.25 17.31
CA GLY A 63 -38.43 -18.47 16.12
C GLY A 63 -37.70 -18.66 14.78
N THR A 64 -38.10 -19.69 14.04
CA THR A 64 -38.58 -19.67 12.62
C THR A 64 -37.65 -19.32 11.42
N HIS A 65 -37.63 -20.27 10.47
CA HIS A 65 -37.04 -20.30 9.11
C HIS A 65 -37.70 -19.34 8.08
N PRO A 66 -37.14 -19.22 6.86
CA PRO A 66 -37.69 -20.01 5.74
C PRO A 66 -36.65 -20.75 4.90
N GLU A 67 -37.05 -21.93 4.44
CA GLU A 67 -36.34 -22.83 3.53
C GLU A 67 -36.28 -22.31 2.09
N GLN A 68 -35.21 -22.66 1.38
CA GLN A 68 -35.29 -23.06 -0.03
C GLN A 68 -34.34 -24.24 -0.25
N GLY A 69 -34.92 -25.38 -0.62
CA GLY A 69 -34.22 -26.65 -0.77
C GLY A 69 -33.67 -26.88 -2.17
N SER A 70 -32.47 -27.46 -2.22
CA SER A 70 -32.16 -28.55 -3.13
C SER A 70 -31.30 -29.56 -2.37
N LYS A 71 -31.85 -30.76 -2.15
CA LYS A 71 -31.17 -31.85 -1.44
C LYS A 71 -30.35 -32.64 -2.45
N THR A 72 -29.03 -32.59 -2.34
CA THR A 72 -28.15 -33.68 -2.78
C THR A 72 -27.03 -33.88 -1.76
N ALA A 73 -27.05 -35.07 -1.14
CA ALA A 73 -26.05 -35.69 -0.27
C ALA A 73 -25.49 -34.83 0.88
N LYS A 74 -25.99 -35.07 2.11
CA LYS A 74 -25.39 -34.54 3.35
C LYS A 74 -24.04 -35.24 3.60
N PRO A 75 -22.88 -34.56 3.57
CA PRO A 75 -21.69 -35.14 4.15
C PRO A 75 -21.85 -35.14 5.69
N THR A 76 -21.51 -36.26 6.31
CA THR A 76 -21.64 -36.57 7.75
C THR A 76 -20.53 -35.94 8.59
N ASN A 77 -20.02 -34.77 8.22
CA ASN A 77 -19.02 -34.04 8.99
C ASN A 77 -19.68 -33.09 10.00
N LYS A 78 -19.76 -33.53 11.26
CA LYS A 78 -20.27 -32.76 12.41
C LYS A 78 -19.20 -31.85 13.05
N GLY A 79 -18.15 -31.51 12.32
CA GLY A 79 -17.08 -30.62 12.80
C GLY A 79 -17.49 -29.15 12.75
N LYS A 80 -17.03 -28.33 13.70
CA LYS A 80 -17.14 -26.86 13.61
C LYS A 80 -16.07 -26.34 12.66
N LEU A 81 -16.46 -25.62 11.61
CA LEU A 81 -15.53 -24.90 10.74
C LEU A 81 -14.97 -23.70 11.50
N LEU A 82 -13.71 -23.82 11.96
CA LEU A 82 -12.97 -22.69 12.52
C LEU A 82 -12.30 -21.93 11.36
N LEU A 83 -12.96 -20.87 10.89
CA LEU A 83 -12.39 -19.92 9.95
C LEU A 83 -11.52 -18.93 10.71
N ASP A 84 -10.20 -19.04 10.55
CA ASP A 84 -9.28 -18.03 11.07
C ASP A 84 -9.41 -16.75 10.22
N ALA A 85 -9.96 -15.69 10.81
CA ALA A 85 -10.13 -14.39 10.16
C ALA A 85 -8.78 -13.72 9.81
N THR A 86 -7.65 -14.26 10.29
CA THR A 86 -6.31 -13.73 10.02
C THR A 86 -5.68 -14.23 8.71
N CYS A 87 -6.35 -15.13 7.97
CA CYS A 87 -5.81 -15.73 6.74
C CYS A 87 -6.14 -14.96 5.43
N ALA A 88 -6.86 -13.83 5.49
CA ALA A 88 -7.13 -13.02 4.31
C ALA A 88 -5.95 -12.05 4.03
N PRO A 89 -5.47 -11.95 2.78
CA PRO A 89 -4.43 -10.98 2.43
C PRO A 89 -4.92 -9.55 2.72
N ALA A 90 -4.25 -8.90 3.67
CA ALA A 90 -4.62 -7.54 4.10
C ALA A 90 -4.19 -6.45 3.09
N ASP A 91 -3.37 -6.78 2.10
CA ASP A 91 -2.78 -5.82 1.14
C ASP A 91 -3.32 -6.05 -0.29
N ILE A 92 -4.63 -5.89 -0.46
CA ILE A 92 -5.26 -5.85 -1.78
C ILE A 92 -5.70 -4.41 -2.05
N ARG A 93 -5.35 -3.89 -3.23
CA ARG A 93 -5.81 -2.58 -3.71
C ARG A 93 -7.28 -2.67 -4.12
N TYR A 94 -8.07 -1.74 -3.66
CA TYR A 94 -9.46 -1.60 -4.09
C TYR A 94 -9.55 -0.80 -5.40
N PRO A 95 -10.58 -1.07 -6.23
CA PRO A 95 -10.73 -0.41 -7.52
C PRO A 95 -10.93 1.11 -7.42
N THR A 96 -11.34 1.64 -6.26
CA THR A 96 -11.54 3.08 -6.01
C THR A 96 -10.36 3.75 -5.29
N ASP A 97 -9.23 3.05 -5.16
CA ASP A 97 -8.07 3.57 -4.44
C ASP A 97 -7.42 4.77 -5.16
N LEU A 98 -7.15 5.82 -4.39
CA LEU A 98 -6.48 7.02 -4.90
C LEU A 98 -5.04 6.75 -5.35
N SER A 99 -4.34 5.82 -4.69
CA SER A 99 -2.98 5.42 -5.06
C SER A 99 -2.93 4.79 -6.45
N LEU A 100 -3.90 3.92 -6.75
CA LEU A 100 -4.00 3.22 -8.04
C LEU A 100 -4.18 4.23 -9.19
N LEU A 101 -5.04 5.24 -9.00
CA LEU A 101 -5.19 6.34 -9.96
C LEU A 101 -3.91 7.17 -10.14
N ASN A 102 -3.16 7.42 -9.05
CA ASN A 102 -1.91 8.15 -9.16
C ASN A 102 -0.86 7.36 -9.96
N GLU A 103 -0.75 6.05 -9.76
CA GLU A 103 0.15 5.20 -10.54
C GLU A 103 -0.22 5.22 -12.03
N ALA A 104 -1.52 5.12 -12.34
CA ALA A 104 -2.02 5.21 -13.70
C ALA A 104 -1.70 6.58 -14.33
N ARG A 105 -1.87 7.68 -13.58
CA ARG A 105 -1.44 9.01 -14.01
C ARG A 105 0.05 9.07 -14.32
N GLU A 106 0.91 8.57 -13.43
CA GLU A 106 2.37 8.61 -13.62
C GLU A 106 2.81 7.79 -14.85
N LYS A 107 2.18 6.62 -15.07
CA LYS A 107 2.45 5.80 -16.25
C LYS A 107 2.02 6.50 -17.55
N THR A 108 0.83 7.10 -17.58
CA THR A 108 0.40 7.87 -18.77
C THR A 108 1.29 9.07 -19.06
N GLU A 109 1.80 9.75 -18.03
CA GLU A 109 2.76 10.85 -18.21
C GLU A 109 4.08 10.39 -18.84
N LYS A 110 4.58 9.20 -18.47
CA LYS A 110 5.78 8.59 -19.07
C LYS A 110 5.51 8.16 -20.51
N ILE A 111 4.32 7.63 -20.79
CA ILE A 111 3.88 7.25 -22.15
C ILE A 111 3.85 8.48 -23.06
N ILE A 112 3.33 9.61 -22.58
CA ILE A 112 3.37 10.88 -23.33
C ILE A 112 4.81 11.30 -23.61
N ASP A 113 5.72 11.12 -22.65
CA ASP A 113 7.13 11.46 -22.82
C ASP A 113 7.84 10.57 -23.85
N THR A 114 7.46 9.28 -23.95
CA THR A 114 8.01 8.37 -24.97
C THR A 114 7.42 8.61 -26.36
N LEU A 115 6.13 8.93 -26.44
CA LEU A 115 5.48 9.25 -27.71
C LEU A 115 5.97 10.59 -28.26
N TYR A 116 6.19 11.57 -27.38
CA TYR A 116 6.67 12.90 -27.76
C TYR A 116 8.18 12.88 -28.02
N HIS A 117 8.58 12.55 -29.24
CA HIS A 117 9.97 12.68 -29.70
C HIS A 117 10.16 13.87 -30.66
N THR A 118 11.41 14.32 -30.78
CA THR A 118 11.82 15.49 -31.58
C THR A 118 11.44 15.41 -33.07
N GLY A 119 11.23 14.20 -33.62
CA GLY A 119 10.80 13.98 -35.01
C GLY A 119 9.34 14.32 -35.35
N LEU A 120 8.49 14.69 -34.38
CA LEU A 120 7.06 14.93 -34.61
C LEU A 120 6.72 16.27 -35.28
N GLY A 121 7.69 17.15 -35.51
CA GLY A 121 7.44 18.51 -36.03
C GLY A 121 6.59 19.41 -35.11
N LEU A 122 6.16 18.91 -33.96
CA LEU A 122 5.35 19.63 -32.98
C LEU A 122 6.22 20.65 -32.24
N LYS A 123 5.99 21.93 -32.52
CA LYS A 123 6.71 23.07 -31.94
C LYS A 123 6.73 23.08 -30.40
N ARG A 124 5.71 22.51 -29.74
CA ARG A 124 5.59 22.49 -28.28
C ARG A 124 4.97 21.21 -27.76
N LYS A 125 5.50 20.74 -26.63
CA LYS A 125 4.97 19.59 -25.88
C LYS A 125 3.57 19.90 -25.34
N PRO A 126 2.62 18.95 -25.40
CA PRO A 126 1.32 19.10 -24.77
C PRO A 126 1.44 19.48 -23.29
N ARG A 127 0.62 20.44 -22.84
CA ARG A 127 0.61 20.88 -21.44
C ARG A 127 0.27 19.72 -20.51
N THR A 128 1.21 19.36 -19.64
CA THR A 128 0.99 18.33 -18.62
C THR A 128 0.87 18.94 -17.23
N TYR A 129 -0.09 18.47 -16.43
CA TYR A 129 -0.36 18.98 -15.07
C TYR A 129 0.45 18.26 -13.98
N ARG A 130 1.62 17.69 -14.30
CA ARG A 130 2.41 16.80 -13.41
C ARG A 130 2.58 17.35 -11.99
N GLN A 131 3.03 18.60 -11.91
CA GLN A 131 3.29 19.27 -10.63
C GLN A 131 2.02 19.54 -9.84
N ASN A 132 0.91 19.85 -10.51
CA ASN A 132 -0.35 20.13 -9.85
C ASN A 132 -0.99 18.83 -9.36
N ALA A 133 -1.01 17.80 -10.20
CA ALA A 133 -1.55 16.50 -9.88
C ALA A 133 -0.79 15.82 -8.73
N ARG A 134 0.55 15.90 -8.73
CA ARG A 134 1.37 15.42 -7.61
C ARG A 134 1.07 16.17 -6.32
N ARG A 135 0.96 17.50 -6.35
CA ARG A 135 0.62 18.32 -5.18
C ARG A 135 -0.76 17.94 -4.62
N ASP A 136 -1.75 17.82 -5.49
CA ASP A 136 -3.12 17.44 -5.10
C ASP A 136 -3.18 16.02 -4.50
N TYR A 137 -2.43 15.07 -5.07
CA TYR A 137 -2.29 13.72 -4.50
C TYR A 137 -1.66 13.75 -3.11
N LEU A 138 -0.49 14.40 -2.99
CA LEU A 138 0.25 14.45 -1.73
C LEU A 138 -0.55 15.13 -0.61
N LYS A 139 -1.38 16.13 -0.96
CA LYS A 139 -2.27 16.78 0.00
C LYS A 139 -3.20 15.81 0.71
N ILE A 140 -3.67 14.77 0.02
CA ILE A 140 -4.57 13.76 0.57
C ILE A 140 -3.79 12.57 1.14
N ALA A 141 -2.77 12.10 0.42
CA ALA A 141 -1.96 10.95 0.84
C ALA A 141 -1.23 11.18 2.17
N LYS A 142 -0.85 12.44 2.48
CA LYS A 142 -0.21 12.79 3.76
C LYS A 142 -1.18 12.89 4.95
N GLN A 143 -2.49 12.85 4.72
CA GLN A 143 -3.47 12.97 5.80
C GLN A 143 -3.65 11.62 6.49
N LYS A 144 -3.58 11.59 7.83
CA LYS A 144 -3.79 10.36 8.61
C LYS A 144 -5.20 9.77 8.44
N LYS A 145 -6.21 10.63 8.33
CA LYS A 145 -7.63 10.25 8.17
C LYS A 145 -8.34 11.24 7.24
N PRO A 146 -8.23 11.09 5.91
CA PRO A 146 -8.91 11.97 4.97
C PRO A 146 -10.43 11.76 5.06
N ARG A 147 -11.20 12.86 5.08
CA ARG A 147 -12.67 12.80 5.09
C ARG A 147 -13.17 12.24 3.76
N GLY A 148 -14.23 11.43 3.76
CA GLY A 148 -14.78 10.82 2.53
C GLY A 148 -15.11 11.83 1.41
N LYS A 149 -15.58 13.04 1.75
CA LYS A 149 -15.78 14.13 0.77
C LYS A 149 -14.47 14.57 0.09
N ALA A 150 -13.36 14.60 0.83
CA ALA A 150 -12.05 14.96 0.30
C ALA A 150 -11.51 13.85 -0.62
N ILE A 151 -11.70 12.58 -0.24
CA ILE A 151 -11.32 11.42 -1.06
C ILE A 151 -12.03 11.46 -2.41
N ARG A 152 -13.37 11.61 -2.41
CA ARG A 152 -14.16 11.70 -3.66
C ARG A 152 -13.72 12.85 -4.56
N LYS A 153 -13.45 14.04 -3.98
CA LYS A 153 -12.92 15.17 -4.74
C LYS A 153 -11.55 14.87 -5.34
N ALA A 154 -10.68 14.16 -4.62
CA ALA A 154 -9.35 13.78 -5.08
C ALA A 154 -9.41 12.76 -6.22
N ILE A 155 -10.29 11.75 -6.10
CA ILE A 155 -10.57 10.77 -7.15
C ILE A 155 -11.04 11.49 -8.42
N GLY A 156 -12.04 12.38 -8.32
CA GLY A 156 -12.54 13.14 -9.47
C GLY A 156 -11.46 13.99 -10.14
N LYS A 157 -10.57 14.62 -9.35
CA LYS A 157 -9.40 15.34 -9.89
C LYS A 157 -8.44 14.41 -10.63
N GLN A 158 -8.10 13.26 -10.05
CA GLN A 158 -7.20 12.30 -10.67
C GLN A 158 -7.77 11.73 -11.97
N LEU A 159 -9.05 11.35 -12.00
CA LEU A 159 -9.75 10.93 -13.21
C LEU A 159 -9.74 12.02 -14.28
N SER A 160 -9.89 13.28 -13.87
CA SER A 160 -9.80 14.43 -14.78
C SER A 160 -8.39 14.60 -15.39
N TYR A 161 -7.33 14.41 -14.59
CA TYR A 161 -5.95 14.44 -15.11
C TYR A 161 -5.69 13.29 -16.06
N LEU A 162 -6.10 12.08 -15.67
CA LEU A 162 -5.95 10.88 -16.47
C LEU A 162 -6.70 10.98 -17.79
N CYS A 163 -7.93 11.50 -17.79
CA CYS A 163 -8.72 11.76 -19.00
C CYS A 163 -7.97 12.67 -20.00
N ARG A 164 -7.36 13.75 -19.50
CA ARG A 164 -6.56 14.67 -20.36
C ARG A 164 -5.33 13.99 -20.93
N ASN A 165 -4.65 13.17 -20.11
CA ASN A 165 -3.50 12.41 -20.55
C ASN A 165 -3.89 11.39 -21.63
N LEU A 166 -4.98 10.64 -21.45
CA LEU A 166 -5.49 9.70 -22.45
C LEU A 166 -5.83 10.41 -23.76
N LYS A 167 -6.56 11.53 -23.72
CA LYS A 167 -6.84 12.33 -24.92
C LYS A 167 -5.58 12.79 -25.64
N THR A 168 -4.54 13.16 -24.87
CA THR A 168 -3.24 13.56 -25.43
C THR A 168 -2.55 12.38 -26.10
N ILE A 169 -2.58 11.21 -25.46
CA ILE A 169 -2.02 9.97 -26.01
C ILE A 169 -2.75 9.58 -27.31
N ASP A 170 -4.07 9.59 -27.32
CA ASP A 170 -4.86 9.27 -28.51
C ASP A 170 -4.55 10.26 -29.65
N SER A 171 -4.42 11.55 -29.34
CA SER A 171 -4.02 12.56 -30.33
C SER A 171 -2.61 12.33 -30.87
N LEU A 172 -1.66 11.89 -30.04
CA LEU A 172 -0.29 11.59 -30.46
C LEU A 172 -0.21 10.31 -31.30
N LEU A 173 -1.00 9.29 -30.98
CA LEU A 173 -1.06 8.04 -31.74
C LEU A 173 -1.67 8.23 -33.14
N ASN A 174 -2.53 9.23 -33.32
CA ASN A 174 -3.12 9.56 -34.62
C ASN A 174 -2.16 10.31 -35.56
N LEU A 175 -1.03 10.83 -35.05
CA LEU A 175 -0.03 11.52 -35.88
C LEU A 175 0.94 10.52 -36.51
N GLU A 176 1.33 10.75 -37.76
CA GLU A 176 2.36 9.96 -38.42
C GLU A 176 3.74 10.25 -37.82
N GLY A 177 4.55 9.19 -37.65
CA GLY A 177 5.86 9.31 -37.02
C GLY A 177 5.81 9.57 -35.52
N HIS A 178 4.84 9.01 -34.81
CA HIS A 178 4.88 8.96 -33.34
C HIS A 178 5.89 7.92 -32.85
N GLY A 179 6.42 8.13 -31.65
CA GLY A 179 7.38 7.18 -31.06
C GLY A 179 6.78 5.79 -30.87
N ASN A 180 7.62 4.76 -30.96
CA ASN A 180 7.19 3.39 -30.71
C ASN A 180 7.00 3.18 -29.20
N LEU A 181 5.81 2.70 -28.81
CA LEU A 181 5.56 2.24 -27.45
C LEU A 181 6.22 0.90 -27.21
N SER A 182 6.86 0.74 -26.05
CA SER A 182 7.29 -0.58 -25.58
C SER A 182 6.08 -1.50 -25.39
N THR A 183 6.23 -2.81 -25.64
CA THR A 183 5.20 -3.82 -25.37
C THR A 183 4.61 -3.70 -23.97
N ARG A 184 5.45 -3.38 -22.97
CA ARG A 184 5.02 -3.14 -21.60
C ARG A 184 4.12 -1.91 -21.49
N GLN A 185 4.49 -0.80 -22.10
CA GLN A 185 3.72 0.44 -22.08
C GLN A 185 2.37 0.28 -22.78
N SER A 186 2.32 -0.48 -23.87
CA SER A 186 1.06 -0.79 -24.58
C SER A 186 0.12 -1.61 -23.70
N ARG A 187 0.64 -2.63 -22.99
CA ARG A 187 -0.15 -3.39 -22.00
C ARG A 187 -0.62 -2.51 -20.85
N GLU A 188 0.26 -1.69 -20.29
CA GLU A 188 -0.09 -0.74 -19.22
C GLU A 188 -1.17 0.25 -19.68
N LEU A 189 -1.07 0.78 -20.91
CA LEU A 189 -2.07 1.69 -21.48
C LEU A 189 -3.44 1.03 -21.61
N ALA A 190 -3.49 -0.22 -22.07
CA ALA A 190 -4.73 -0.99 -22.15
C ALA A 190 -5.37 -1.17 -20.75
N THR A 191 -4.57 -1.57 -19.75
CA THR A 191 -5.05 -1.70 -18.36
C THR A 191 -5.50 -0.35 -17.77
N ILE A 192 -4.83 0.74 -18.11
CA ILE A 192 -5.22 2.08 -17.63
C ILE A 192 -6.55 2.53 -18.26
N ARG A 193 -6.78 2.22 -19.54
CA ARG A 193 -8.06 2.48 -20.21
C ARG A 193 -9.20 1.70 -19.55
N THR A 194 -9.00 0.41 -19.24
CA THR A 194 -10.02 -0.40 -18.54
C THR A 194 -10.28 0.14 -17.14
N LEU A 195 -9.24 0.50 -16.39
CA LEU A 195 -9.36 1.10 -15.07
C LEU A 195 -10.14 2.43 -15.09
N TYR A 196 -9.87 3.27 -16.10
CA TYR A 196 -10.58 4.55 -16.25
C TYR A 196 -12.07 4.35 -16.53
N SER A 197 -12.42 3.41 -17.41
CA SER A 197 -13.81 3.08 -17.71
C SER A 197 -14.53 2.56 -16.46
N GLN A 198 -13.93 1.59 -15.76
CA GLN A 198 -14.50 1.03 -14.52
C GLN A 198 -14.78 2.11 -13.47
N GLN A 199 -13.80 2.98 -13.20
CA GLN A 199 -13.97 4.03 -12.19
C GLN A 199 -14.92 5.16 -12.61
N ARG A 200 -15.26 5.28 -13.91
CA ARG A 200 -16.27 6.24 -14.36
C ARG A 200 -17.69 5.75 -14.17
N GLU A 201 -17.89 4.43 -14.18
CA GLU A 201 -19.20 3.80 -14.04
C GLU A 201 -19.60 3.59 -12.57
N MET A 202 -18.62 3.57 -11.65
CA MET A 202 -18.82 3.50 -10.19
C MET A 202 -19.20 4.84 -9.57
#